data_AF-A0A949P8B1-F1
#
_entry.id   AF-A0A949P8B1-F1
#
_cell.length_a   1.000
_cell.length_b   1.000
_cell.length_c   1.000
_cell.angle_alpha   90.00
_cell.angle_beta   90.00
_cell.angle_gamma   90.00
#
_symmetry.space_group_name_H-M   'P 1'
#
loop_
_entity.id
_entity.type
_entity.pdbx_description
1 polymer ?
#
loop_
_entity_poly.entity_id
_entity_poly.type
_entity_poly.pdbx_seq_one_letter_code
_entity_poly.pdbx_strand_id
1 'polypeptide(L)'
;MQPHRVCAAATVAIMFGVLGCGGSDNDDTIDSAATSPPDTELTEPSDTERDDDSRSTAGEGGGLTVETDGSVTLDEATSTEVAPTQPVEATVITAVPETGVPGINSTDLFCRSWSEFGGTFQALALAAGFATDATTAQRAEVVASGTLVAAVAGLDEHLPSDLESERIALTVDLVGPLARRAERAQAELAAAEMSAQQIDQLNDIWRAALIEDGVDEPNIELVIPADLQTALGVAVDSFSSSLPPINRDPSLVTDAAIPITDVYLIENCPDQGTLGGNDIIDQP
;
A
#
# COMPACT_ATOMS: atom_id res chain seq x y z
N MET A 1 4.27 -18.23 -42.10
CA MET A 1 3.08 -17.52 -42.61
C MET A 1 2.06 -17.46 -41.48
N GLN A 2 2.08 -16.37 -40.73
CA GLN A 2 1.08 -16.00 -39.74
C GLN A 2 0.62 -14.58 -40.09
N PRO A 3 -0.69 -14.28 -40.07
CA PRO A 3 -1.20 -13.00 -40.51
C PRO A 3 -1.02 -11.92 -39.44
N HIS A 4 -0.43 -10.80 -39.85
CA HIS A 4 -0.43 -9.53 -39.12
C HIS A 4 -1.87 -9.06 -38.88
N ARG A 5 -2.18 -8.68 -37.64
CA ARG A 5 -3.35 -7.84 -37.35
C ARG A 5 -2.87 -6.39 -37.29
N VAL A 6 -3.34 -5.62 -38.27
CA VAL A 6 -3.34 -4.15 -38.30
C VAL A 6 -4.77 -3.71 -38.01
N CYS A 7 -4.96 -2.82 -37.03
CA CYS A 7 -6.10 -1.91 -36.87
C CYS A 7 -5.74 -0.96 -35.71
N ALA A 8 -6.12 0.31 -35.63
CA ALA A 8 -6.44 1.36 -36.59
C ALA A 8 -6.53 2.60 -35.69
N ALA A 9 -5.78 3.66 -35.99
CA ALA A 9 -5.85 4.91 -35.25
C ALA A 9 -7.22 5.56 -35.46
N ALA A 10 -7.93 5.88 -34.38
CA ALA A 10 -9.12 6.72 -34.40
C ALA A 10 -8.78 8.07 -33.78
N THR A 11 -8.59 9.06 -34.66
CA THR A 11 -8.56 10.48 -34.33
C THR A 11 -9.99 10.92 -33.99
N VAL A 12 -10.21 11.47 -32.78
CA VAL A 12 -11.42 12.24 -32.47
C VAL A 12 -11.00 13.66 -32.10
N ALA A 13 -11.29 14.58 -33.02
CA ALA A 13 -11.28 16.01 -32.77
C ALA A 13 -12.70 16.44 -32.39
N ILE A 14 -12.88 17.12 -31.27
CA ILE A 14 -14.08 17.91 -30.99
C ILE A 14 -13.63 19.29 -30.47
N MET A 15 -13.74 20.28 -31.36
CA MET A 15 -13.88 21.70 -31.03
C MET A 15 -15.38 22.03 -30.87
N PHE A 16 -15.64 23.14 -30.14
CA PHE A 16 -16.83 24.00 -30.01
C PHE A 16 -17.17 24.15 -28.51
N GLY A 17 -17.34 25.32 -27.92
CA GLY A 17 -17.38 26.71 -28.38
C GLY A 17 -17.59 27.63 -27.17
N VAL A 18 -17.27 28.91 -27.35
CA VAL A 18 -17.33 30.00 -26.34
C VAL A 18 -18.76 30.50 -26.15
N LEU A 19 -19.11 30.92 -24.91
CA LEU A 19 -19.87 32.14 -24.50
C LEU A 19 -20.90 31.86 -23.39
N GLY A 20 -20.88 32.68 -22.33
CA GLY A 20 -22.00 32.79 -21.39
C GLY A 20 -21.71 33.52 -20.08
N CYS A 21 -21.46 34.84 -20.14
CA CYS A 21 -21.65 35.73 -18.98
C CYS A 21 -23.15 35.86 -18.69
N GLY A 22 -23.57 35.71 -17.44
CA GLY A 22 -24.95 35.99 -17.02
C GLY A 22 -25.04 36.08 -15.51
N GLY A 23 -24.94 37.30 -14.99
CA GLY A 23 -25.31 37.61 -13.61
C GLY A 23 -26.83 37.75 -13.49
N SER A 24 -27.36 37.39 -12.32
CA SER A 24 -28.55 38.02 -11.76
C SER A 24 -28.51 37.85 -10.25
N ASP A 25 -28.44 38.98 -9.56
CA ASP A 25 -28.92 39.14 -8.19
C ASP A 25 -30.38 38.66 -8.11
N ASN A 26 -30.71 37.99 -6.99
CA ASN A 26 -31.98 38.17 -6.29
C ASN A 26 -31.80 37.76 -4.83
N ASP A 27 -31.86 38.80 -4.01
CA ASP A 27 -32.14 38.84 -2.59
C ASP A 27 -33.47 38.11 -2.31
N ASP A 28 -33.48 37.13 -1.39
CA ASP A 28 -34.68 36.79 -0.63
C ASP A 28 -34.29 36.21 0.73
N THR A 29 -34.48 37.06 1.73
CA THR A 29 -34.49 36.81 3.15
C THR A 29 -35.33 35.60 3.55
N ILE A 30 -34.72 34.64 4.25
CA ILE A 30 -35.45 33.74 5.14
C ILE A 30 -34.72 33.67 6.48
N ASP A 31 -35.38 34.28 7.45
CA ASP A 31 -35.11 34.24 8.88
C ASP A 31 -35.29 32.80 9.39
N SER A 32 -34.26 32.23 10.02
CA SER A 32 -34.36 30.98 10.78
C SER A 32 -33.28 30.92 11.85
N ALA A 33 -33.68 31.41 13.02
CA ALA A 33 -33.42 30.84 14.34
C ALA A 33 -32.02 30.27 14.59
N ALA A 34 -31.16 31.13 15.12
CA ALA A 34 -30.00 30.73 15.92
C ALA A 34 -30.45 29.87 17.11
N THR A 35 -30.06 28.59 17.11
CA THR A 35 -29.98 27.79 18.33
C THR A 35 -28.49 27.68 18.67
N SER A 36 -28.08 28.44 19.67
CA SER A 36 -26.75 28.34 20.27
C SER A 36 -26.51 26.93 20.81
N PRO A 37 -25.38 26.27 20.50
CA PRO A 37 -24.91 25.16 21.31
C PRO A 37 -24.38 25.67 22.67
N PRO A 38 -24.50 24.88 23.75
CA PRO A 38 -24.04 25.28 25.07
C PRO A 38 -22.50 25.36 25.15
N ASP A 39 -22.02 26.33 25.91
CA ASP A 39 -20.64 26.49 26.35
C ASP A 39 -20.08 25.17 26.88
N THR A 40 -19.11 24.60 26.15
CA THR A 40 -18.28 23.51 26.67
C THR A 40 -17.05 24.13 27.32
N GLU A 41 -17.02 24.02 28.63
CA GLU A 41 -15.95 24.43 29.53
C GLU A 41 -14.62 23.81 29.08
N LEU A 42 -13.70 24.65 28.56
CA LEU A 42 -12.31 24.30 28.34
C LEU A 42 -11.66 24.05 29.71
N THR A 43 -11.45 22.78 30.04
CA THR A 43 -10.54 22.40 31.12
C THR A 43 -9.13 22.37 30.56
N GLU A 44 -8.29 23.30 31.01
CA GLU A 44 -6.86 23.37 30.74
C GLU A 44 -6.15 22.11 31.27
N PRO A 45 -5.38 21.35 30.46
CA PRO A 45 -4.40 20.43 31.00
C PRO A 45 -3.18 21.22 31.49
N SER A 46 -2.87 21.05 32.78
CA SER A 46 -1.70 21.60 33.43
C SER A 46 -0.41 21.00 32.87
N ASP A 47 0.59 21.88 32.74
CA ASP A 47 1.99 21.62 32.47
C ASP A 47 2.67 20.66 33.47
N THR A 48 3.89 20.24 33.08
CA THR A 48 4.97 19.60 33.86
C THR A 48 4.77 18.09 34.12
N GLU A 49 5.69 17.18 33.78
CA GLU A 49 7.15 17.23 33.95
C GLU A 49 7.90 16.54 32.80
N ARG A 50 9.03 17.15 32.44
CA ARG A 50 10.01 16.72 31.45
C ARG A 50 11.19 16.20 32.25
N ASP A 51 11.32 14.88 32.40
CA ASP A 51 12.53 14.27 32.94
C ASP A 51 13.47 13.90 31.81
N ASP A 52 14.55 14.67 31.76
CA ASP A 52 15.68 14.62 30.88
C ASP A 52 16.82 13.99 31.70
N ASP A 53 17.02 12.67 31.59
CA ASP A 53 18.24 12.04 32.13
C ASP A 53 18.46 10.65 31.50
N SER A 54 19.42 10.56 30.57
CA SER A 54 20.44 9.48 30.59
C SER A 54 21.47 9.63 29.47
N ARG A 55 22.43 10.50 29.81
CA ARG A 55 23.87 10.35 29.65
C ARG A 55 24.41 9.11 28.89
N SER A 56 25.15 9.44 27.83
CA SER A 56 26.22 8.70 27.16
C SER A 56 27.10 7.84 28.06
N THR A 57 27.41 6.61 27.61
CA THR A 57 28.71 5.97 27.86
C THR A 57 29.28 5.39 26.57
N ALA A 58 30.39 5.98 26.12
CA ALA A 58 31.32 5.37 25.19
C ALA A 58 32.11 4.28 25.94
N GLY A 59 32.22 3.10 25.34
CA GLY A 59 33.03 1.99 25.83
C GLY A 59 33.96 1.49 24.72
N GLU A 60 35.24 1.82 24.88
CA GLU A 60 36.39 1.34 24.10
C GLU A 60 36.56 -0.18 24.10
N GLY A 61 37.12 -0.69 22.99
CA GLY A 61 38.30 -1.54 23.04
C GLY A 61 38.08 -3.04 23.22
N GLY A 62 38.34 -3.82 22.17
CA GLY A 62 38.43 -5.27 22.29
C GLY A 62 38.80 -5.98 21.00
N GLY A 63 40.00 -5.69 20.47
CA GLY A 63 40.61 -6.56 19.46
C GLY A 63 40.96 -7.91 20.06
N LEU A 64 40.64 -9.00 19.35
CA LEU A 64 41.19 -10.31 19.65
C LEU A 64 41.43 -11.10 18.35
N THR A 65 42.70 -11.06 17.96
CA THR A 65 43.56 -12.07 17.33
C THR A 65 42.94 -13.24 16.55
N VAL A 66 43.39 -13.32 15.30
CA VAL A 66 43.41 -14.51 14.43
C VAL A 66 44.61 -15.40 14.78
N GLU A 67 44.37 -16.68 15.05
CA GLU A 67 45.32 -17.82 14.93
C GLU A 67 44.46 -19.03 14.49
N THR A 68 44.48 -19.46 13.22
CA THR A 68 45.42 -20.35 12.52
C THR A 68 45.52 -21.79 13.06
N ASP A 69 45.07 -22.70 12.19
CA ASP A 69 45.49 -24.10 11.98
C ASP A 69 44.96 -25.21 12.89
N GLY A 70 44.34 -26.19 12.24
CA GLY A 70 43.65 -27.32 12.84
C GLY A 70 43.26 -28.34 11.78
N SER A 71 44.25 -28.87 11.07
CA SER A 71 44.15 -30.08 10.26
C SER A 71 43.55 -31.23 11.09
N VAL A 72 42.34 -31.68 10.75
CA VAL A 72 41.73 -32.89 11.32
C VAL A 72 41.52 -33.93 10.22
N THR A 73 41.97 -35.14 10.55
CA THR A 73 42.01 -36.36 9.77
C THR A 73 40.62 -36.86 9.37
N LEU A 74 40.51 -37.36 8.14
CA LEU A 74 39.38 -38.17 7.67
C LEU A 74 39.43 -39.53 8.38
N ASP A 75 38.64 -39.69 9.43
CA ASP A 75 38.41 -40.99 10.06
C ASP A 75 37.10 -41.64 9.56
N GLU A 76 37.25 -42.95 9.43
CA GLU A 76 36.41 -44.00 8.87
C GLU A 76 34.91 -43.93 9.25
N ALA A 77 34.06 -44.08 8.23
CA ALA A 77 32.61 -44.15 8.37
C ALA A 77 32.18 -45.36 9.20
N THR A 78 31.76 -45.13 10.45
CA THR A 78 30.95 -46.08 11.20
C THR A 78 29.48 -45.86 10.84
N SER A 79 28.90 -46.87 10.21
CA SER A 79 27.50 -46.88 9.77
C SER A 79 26.57 -46.95 10.97
N THR A 80 26.04 -45.81 11.40
CA THR A 80 24.92 -45.75 12.36
C THR A 80 23.61 -45.91 11.60
N GLU A 81 22.88 -46.97 11.91
CA GLU A 81 21.53 -47.24 11.41
C GLU A 81 20.58 -46.10 11.83
N VAL A 82 20.19 -45.27 10.88
CA VAL A 82 19.26 -44.15 11.08
C VAL A 82 17.84 -44.72 11.13
N ALA A 83 17.14 -44.48 12.24
CA ALA A 83 15.73 -44.80 12.41
C ALA A 83 14.88 -44.18 11.28
N PRO A 84 13.79 -44.83 10.85
CA PRO A 84 13.00 -44.35 9.71
C PRO A 84 12.48 -42.93 10.00
N THR A 85 12.93 -41.97 9.20
CA THR A 85 12.45 -40.59 9.19
C THR A 85 10.97 -40.63 8.81
N GLN A 86 10.10 -40.13 9.69
CA GLN A 86 8.70 -39.90 9.31
C GLN A 86 8.69 -38.92 8.12
N PRO A 87 7.84 -39.14 7.10
CA PRO A 87 7.70 -38.18 6.02
C PRO A 87 7.21 -36.86 6.62
N VAL A 88 8.05 -35.83 6.54
CA VAL A 88 7.61 -34.45 6.76
C VAL A 88 6.61 -34.18 5.64
N GLU A 89 5.35 -33.91 6.01
CA GLU A 89 4.38 -33.39 5.04
C GLU A 89 4.97 -32.09 4.49
N ALA A 90 5.41 -32.14 3.24
CA ALA A 90 5.82 -30.94 2.53
C ALA A 90 4.57 -30.07 2.39
N THR A 91 4.58 -28.90 3.03
CA THR A 91 3.61 -27.85 2.75
C THR A 91 3.59 -27.63 1.25
N VAL A 92 2.46 -27.92 0.62
CA VAL A 92 2.29 -27.72 -0.82
C VAL A 92 2.23 -26.21 -1.03
N ILE A 93 3.36 -25.60 -1.39
CA ILE A 93 3.38 -24.23 -1.88
C ILE A 93 2.79 -24.29 -3.29
N THR A 94 1.54 -23.84 -3.42
CA THR A 94 0.84 -23.76 -4.70
C THR A 94 1.65 -22.87 -5.66
N ALA A 95 1.85 -23.32 -6.89
CA ALA A 95 2.55 -22.52 -7.91
C ALA A 95 1.88 -21.15 -8.06
N VAL A 96 2.68 -20.10 -7.99
CA VAL A 96 2.26 -18.71 -8.22
C VAL A 96 1.84 -18.58 -9.69
N PRO A 97 0.66 -18.01 -10.00
CA PRO A 97 0.31 -17.67 -11.37
C PRO A 97 1.41 -16.81 -12.01
N GLU A 98 1.76 -17.05 -13.28
CA GLU A 98 2.76 -16.22 -13.99
C GLU A 98 2.27 -14.79 -14.30
N THR A 99 1.04 -14.46 -13.91
CA THR A 99 0.36 -13.17 -14.11
C THR A 99 -0.38 -12.77 -12.84
N GLY A 100 -0.35 -11.48 -12.48
CA GLY A 100 -1.04 -10.95 -11.31
C GLY A 100 -0.18 -10.89 -10.04
N VAL A 101 -0.71 -10.25 -8.99
CA VAL A 101 -0.03 -10.13 -7.69
C VAL A 101 0.07 -11.50 -7.00
N PRO A 102 1.28 -12.01 -6.70
CA PRO A 102 1.43 -13.24 -5.92
C PRO A 102 0.73 -13.12 -4.55
N GLY A 103 0.06 -14.18 -4.08
CA GLY A 103 -0.62 -14.19 -2.78
C GLY A 103 -1.96 -13.45 -2.69
N ILE A 104 -2.38 -12.69 -3.71
CA ILE A 104 -3.68 -11.96 -3.71
C ILE A 104 -4.91 -12.89 -3.60
N ASN A 105 -4.76 -14.16 -3.96
CA ASN A 105 -5.79 -15.19 -3.83
C ASN A 105 -5.52 -16.14 -2.65
N SER A 106 -4.61 -15.79 -1.73
CA SER A 106 -4.29 -16.61 -0.57
C SER A 106 -5.55 -16.86 0.28
N THR A 107 -5.68 -18.08 0.77
CA THR A 107 -6.71 -18.43 1.77
C THR A 107 -6.33 -17.96 3.16
N ASP A 108 -5.03 -17.74 3.42
CA ASP A 108 -4.56 -17.06 4.62
C ASP A 108 -4.89 -15.57 4.50
N LEU A 109 -5.67 -15.06 5.46
CA LEU A 109 -6.21 -13.70 5.41
C LEU A 109 -5.12 -12.65 5.64
N PHE A 110 -4.14 -12.92 6.51
CA PHE A 110 -3.02 -12.02 6.75
C PHE A 110 -2.13 -11.92 5.51
N CYS A 111 -1.73 -13.06 4.94
CA CYS A 111 -0.92 -13.08 3.72
C CYS A 111 -1.66 -12.44 2.55
N ARG A 112 -2.98 -12.66 2.41
CA ARG A 112 -3.75 -11.99 1.35
C ARG A 112 -3.78 -10.47 1.54
N SER A 113 -4.02 -9.99 2.76
CA SER A 113 -3.98 -8.56 3.07
C SER A 113 -2.61 -7.95 2.82
N TRP A 114 -1.53 -8.67 3.15
CA TRP A 114 -0.17 -8.26 2.79
C TRP A 114 0.03 -8.14 1.29
N SER A 115 -0.36 -9.16 0.53
CA SER A 115 -0.24 -9.14 -0.94
C SER A 115 -1.10 -8.03 -1.57
N GLU A 116 -2.31 -7.78 -1.07
CA GLU A 116 -3.16 -6.68 -1.55
C GLU A 116 -2.53 -5.32 -1.28
N PHE A 117 -2.02 -5.08 -0.06
CA PHE A 117 -1.30 -3.86 0.28
C PHE A 117 -0.06 -3.71 -0.60
N GLY A 118 0.77 -4.74 -0.63
CA GLY A 118 2.07 -4.72 -1.28
C GLY A 118 2.01 -4.61 -2.79
N GLY A 119 1.08 -5.36 -3.40
CA GLY A 119 0.81 -5.26 -4.83
C GLY A 119 0.25 -3.90 -5.21
N THR A 120 -0.67 -3.36 -4.41
CA THR A 120 -1.22 -2.02 -4.64
C THR A 120 -0.12 -0.95 -4.54
N PHE A 121 0.71 -1.00 -3.50
CA PHE A 121 1.79 -0.03 -3.31
C PHE A 121 2.79 -0.06 -4.45
N GLN A 122 3.27 -1.25 -4.85
CA GLN A 122 4.21 -1.40 -5.96
C GLN A 122 3.64 -0.88 -7.28
N ALA A 123 2.40 -1.26 -7.60
CA ALA A 123 1.74 -0.84 -8.83
C ALA A 123 1.58 0.69 -8.87
N LEU A 124 1.17 1.32 -7.76
CA LEU A 124 1.06 2.79 -7.66
C LEU A 124 2.42 3.48 -7.72
N ALA A 125 3.45 2.94 -7.06
CA ALA A 125 4.80 3.49 -7.10
C ALA A 125 5.39 3.43 -8.51
N LEU A 126 5.20 2.30 -9.22
CA LEU A 126 5.62 2.14 -10.60
C LEU A 126 4.87 3.11 -11.52
N ALA A 127 3.54 3.16 -11.43
CA ALA A 127 2.73 4.10 -12.19
C ALA A 127 3.17 5.54 -11.98
N ALA A 128 3.43 5.96 -10.73
CA ALA A 128 3.92 7.30 -10.43
C ALA A 128 5.37 7.56 -10.91
N GLY A 129 6.21 6.53 -10.96
CA GLY A 129 7.58 6.61 -11.46
C GLY A 129 7.66 6.81 -12.97
N PHE A 130 6.75 6.19 -13.72
CA PHE A 130 6.71 6.23 -15.19
C PHE A 130 5.69 7.21 -15.77
N ALA A 131 4.79 7.73 -14.95
CA ALA A 131 3.76 8.68 -15.40
C ALA A 131 4.37 9.92 -16.05
N THR A 132 3.99 10.16 -17.30
CA THR A 132 4.22 11.45 -17.97
C THR A 132 3.25 12.53 -17.51
N ASP A 133 2.15 12.11 -16.87
CA ASP A 133 1.10 12.95 -16.30
C ASP A 133 0.80 12.51 -14.85
N ALA A 134 1.08 13.39 -13.89
CA ALA A 134 0.89 13.12 -12.46
C ALA A 134 -0.58 12.82 -12.11
N THR A 135 -1.53 13.45 -12.83
CA THR A 135 -2.96 13.25 -12.60
C THR A 135 -3.39 11.83 -12.94
N THR A 136 -2.77 11.19 -13.93
CA THR A 136 -3.05 9.79 -14.29
C THR A 136 -2.65 8.83 -13.16
N ALA A 137 -1.47 9.01 -12.55
CA ALA A 137 -1.04 8.20 -11.41
C ALA A 137 -1.90 8.44 -10.16
N GLN A 138 -2.25 9.70 -9.88
CA GLN A 138 -3.12 10.04 -8.75
C GLN A 138 -4.56 9.55 -8.95
N ARG A 139 -5.03 9.44 -10.19
CA ARG A 139 -6.30 8.78 -10.51
C ARG A 139 -6.28 7.30 -10.13
N ALA A 140 -5.21 6.57 -10.45
CA ALA A 140 -5.04 5.18 -10.04
C ALA A 140 -5.05 5.06 -8.51
N GLU A 141 -4.36 5.97 -7.82
CA GLU A 141 -4.32 6.02 -6.36
C GLU A 141 -5.71 6.22 -5.73
N VAL A 142 -6.53 7.13 -6.26
CA VAL A 142 -7.89 7.35 -5.77
C VAL A 142 -8.76 6.11 -5.98
N VAL A 143 -8.64 5.44 -7.14
CA VAL A 143 -9.35 4.18 -7.43
C VAL A 143 -8.89 3.04 -6.51
N ALA A 144 -7.61 2.98 -6.18
CA ALA A 144 -7.01 1.96 -5.30
C ALA A 144 -7.32 2.15 -3.80
N SER A 145 -7.80 3.34 -3.42
CA SER A 145 -7.86 3.78 -2.03
C SER A 145 -8.58 2.81 -1.09
N GLY A 146 -9.72 2.24 -1.48
CA GLY A 146 -10.41 1.29 -0.61
C GLY A 146 -9.76 -0.07 -0.51
N THR A 147 -8.98 -0.49 -1.51
CA THR A 147 -8.15 -1.69 -1.37
C THR A 147 -7.04 -1.47 -0.35
N LEU A 148 -6.38 -0.30 -0.34
CA LEU A 148 -5.37 0.02 0.66
C LEU A 148 -5.94 0.07 2.08
N VAL A 149 -7.07 0.76 2.27
CA VAL A 149 -7.74 0.85 3.57
C VAL A 149 -8.14 -0.54 4.08
N ALA A 150 -8.76 -1.36 3.21
CA ALA A 150 -9.19 -2.71 3.57
C ALA A 150 -7.99 -3.64 3.85
N ALA A 151 -6.92 -3.56 3.05
CA ALA A 151 -5.73 -4.38 3.23
C ALA A 151 -5.06 -4.09 4.58
N VAL A 152 -4.89 -2.81 4.94
CA VAL A 152 -4.27 -2.44 6.23
C VAL A 152 -5.16 -2.83 7.42
N ALA A 153 -6.48 -2.66 7.31
CA ALA A 153 -7.41 -3.16 8.32
C ALA A 153 -7.31 -4.69 8.48
N GLY A 154 -7.17 -5.43 7.37
CA GLY A 154 -7.01 -6.88 7.39
C GLY A 154 -5.66 -7.34 7.98
N LEU A 155 -4.58 -6.59 7.78
CA LEU A 155 -3.30 -6.84 8.45
C LEU A 155 -3.43 -6.77 9.98
N ASP A 156 -4.19 -5.80 10.49
CA ASP A 156 -4.43 -5.65 11.93
C ASP A 156 -5.40 -6.73 12.46
N GLU A 157 -6.53 -6.94 11.77
CA GLU A 157 -7.57 -7.90 12.18
C GLU A 157 -7.07 -9.34 12.22
N HIS A 158 -6.20 -9.72 11.28
CA HIS A 158 -5.72 -11.09 11.12
C HIS A 158 -4.26 -11.27 11.52
N LEU A 159 -3.69 -10.31 12.26
CA LEU A 159 -2.30 -10.38 12.70
C LEU A 159 -2.02 -11.68 13.47
N PRO A 160 -1.06 -12.51 13.01
CA PRO A 160 -0.61 -13.68 13.75
C PRO A 160 -0.08 -13.30 15.13
N SER A 161 -0.34 -14.13 16.14
CA SER A 161 0.11 -13.87 17.52
C SER A 161 1.62 -13.71 17.65
N ASP A 162 2.38 -14.35 16.76
CA ASP A 162 3.84 -14.29 16.74
C ASP A 162 4.35 -12.90 16.31
N LEU A 163 3.50 -12.10 15.65
CA LEU A 163 3.80 -10.75 15.18
C LEU A 163 3.28 -9.64 16.12
N GLU A 164 2.63 -9.99 17.23
CA GLU A 164 1.95 -9.03 18.11
C GLU A 164 2.91 -7.94 18.62
N SER A 165 4.17 -8.27 18.88
CA SER A 165 5.18 -7.30 19.31
C SER A 165 5.50 -6.23 18.27
N GLU A 166 5.22 -6.48 17.00
CA GLU A 166 5.43 -5.55 15.88
C GLU A 166 4.14 -4.93 15.37
N ARG A 167 2.98 -5.20 15.99
CA ARG A 167 1.67 -4.68 15.52
C ARG A 167 1.71 -3.20 15.18
N ILE A 168 2.18 -2.35 16.09
CA ILE A 168 2.23 -0.89 15.88
C ILE A 168 3.22 -0.52 14.77
N ALA A 169 4.42 -1.11 14.79
CA ALA A 169 5.44 -0.86 13.77
C ALA A 169 4.92 -1.21 12.37
N LEU A 170 4.19 -2.33 12.24
CA LEU A 170 3.58 -2.76 11.00
C LEU A 170 2.38 -1.87 10.60
N THR A 171 1.34 -1.79 11.44
CA THR A 171 0.03 -1.25 11.02
C THR A 171 -0.07 0.27 11.12
N VAL A 172 0.74 0.90 11.96
CA VAL A 172 0.70 2.36 12.20
C VAL A 172 1.88 3.07 11.55
N ASP A 173 3.09 2.53 11.70
CA ASP A 173 4.33 3.23 11.32
C ASP A 173 4.78 2.89 9.90
N LEU A 174 4.74 1.61 9.50
CA LEU A 174 5.14 1.18 8.16
C LEU A 174 4.04 1.44 7.13
N VAL A 175 2.86 0.83 7.29
CA VAL A 175 1.78 0.89 6.27
C VAL A 175 0.80 2.03 6.53
N GLY A 176 0.75 2.54 7.77
CA GLY A 176 -0.20 3.55 8.20
C GLY A 176 -0.12 4.89 7.47
N PRO A 177 1.06 5.42 7.06
CA PRO A 177 1.12 6.63 6.25
C PRO A 177 0.35 6.51 4.93
N LEU A 178 0.52 5.40 4.22
CA LEU A 178 -0.20 5.14 2.97
C LEU A 178 -1.69 4.89 3.23
N ALA A 179 -2.04 4.22 4.33
CA ALA A 179 -3.43 4.01 4.73
C ALA A 179 -4.16 5.35 4.97
N ARG A 180 -3.59 6.26 5.76
CA ARG A 180 -4.18 7.59 6.01
C ARG A 180 -4.34 8.41 4.73
N ARG A 181 -3.40 8.27 3.79
CA ARG A 181 -3.47 8.88 2.48
C ARG A 181 -4.61 8.30 1.64
N ALA A 182 -4.81 6.98 1.69
CA ALA A 182 -5.95 6.32 1.04
C ALA A 182 -7.30 6.69 1.69
N GLU A 183 -7.37 6.79 3.02
CA GLU A 183 -8.55 7.30 3.73
C GLU A 183 -8.93 8.70 3.27
N ARG A 184 -7.93 9.56 3.03
CA ARG A 184 -8.16 10.89 2.47
C ARG A 184 -8.77 10.81 1.07
N ALA A 185 -8.27 9.95 0.19
CA ALA A 185 -8.87 9.74 -1.13
C ALA A 185 -10.32 9.24 -1.04
N GLN A 186 -10.64 8.33 -0.10
CA GLN A 186 -12.02 7.91 0.14
C GLN A 186 -12.92 9.06 0.61
N ALA A 187 -12.40 9.95 1.46
CA ALA A 187 -13.13 11.14 1.86
C ALA A 187 -13.43 12.08 0.68
N GLU A 188 -12.49 12.22 -0.27
CA GLU A 188 -12.73 13.01 -1.49
C GLU A 188 -13.76 12.33 -2.42
N LEU A 189 -13.77 11.00 -2.53
CA LEU A 189 -14.81 10.26 -3.27
C LEU A 189 -16.20 10.47 -2.66
N ALA A 190 -16.31 10.40 -1.33
CA ALA A 190 -17.56 10.66 -0.62
C ALA A 190 -17.99 12.13 -0.76
N ALA A 191 -17.05 13.09 -0.71
CA ALA A 191 -17.31 14.51 -0.93
C ALA A 191 -17.76 14.82 -2.37
N ALA A 192 -17.33 14.01 -3.34
CA ALA A 192 -17.83 14.02 -4.71
C ALA A 192 -19.17 13.28 -4.89
N GLU A 193 -19.87 13.00 -3.78
CA GLU A 193 -21.19 12.37 -3.73
C GLU A 193 -21.23 10.93 -4.26
N MET A 194 -20.10 10.22 -4.33
CA MET A 194 -20.10 8.80 -4.62
C MET A 194 -20.69 8.02 -3.45
N SER A 195 -21.66 7.16 -3.74
CA SER A 195 -22.22 6.23 -2.76
C SER A 195 -21.21 5.13 -2.39
N ALA A 196 -21.41 4.51 -1.23
CA ALA A 196 -20.58 3.38 -0.79
C ALA A 196 -20.49 2.27 -1.86
N GLN A 197 -21.60 1.94 -2.53
CA GLN A 197 -21.63 0.93 -3.59
C GLN A 197 -20.78 1.31 -4.81
N GLN A 198 -20.72 2.59 -5.15
CA GLN A 198 -19.88 3.07 -6.25
C GLN A 198 -18.39 3.09 -5.87
N ILE A 199 -18.08 3.39 -4.61
CA ILE A 199 -16.71 3.28 -4.08
C ILE A 199 -16.28 1.80 -4.06
N ASP A 200 -17.15 0.89 -3.62
CA ASP A 200 -16.91 -0.55 -3.68
C ASP A 200 -16.66 -1.02 -5.12
N GLN A 201 -17.42 -0.49 -6.08
CA GLN A 201 -17.20 -0.79 -7.50
C GLN A 201 -15.82 -0.32 -8.00
N LEU A 202 -15.30 0.82 -7.54
CA LEU A 202 -13.94 1.25 -7.86
C LEU A 202 -12.89 0.30 -7.27
N ASN A 203 -13.11 -0.15 -6.03
CA ASN A 203 -12.24 -1.14 -5.38
C ASN A 203 -12.21 -2.46 -6.16
N ASP A 204 -13.37 -2.93 -6.62
CA ASP A 204 -13.46 -4.14 -7.45
C ASP A 204 -12.71 -3.98 -8.78
N ILE A 205 -12.81 -2.81 -9.42
CA ILE A 205 -12.06 -2.49 -10.65
C ILE A 205 -10.55 -2.53 -10.39
N TRP A 206 -10.08 -1.93 -9.29
CA TRP A 206 -8.67 -1.96 -8.92
C TRP A 206 -8.16 -3.38 -8.67
N ARG A 207 -8.87 -4.17 -7.86
CA ARG A 207 -8.48 -5.55 -7.55
C ARG A 207 -8.48 -6.42 -8.80
N ALA A 208 -9.43 -6.23 -9.72
CA ALA A 208 -9.43 -6.92 -11.00
C ALA A 208 -8.17 -6.58 -11.82
N ALA A 209 -7.78 -5.31 -11.90
CA ALA A 209 -6.57 -4.89 -12.60
C ALA A 209 -5.30 -5.50 -11.97
N LEU A 210 -5.18 -5.53 -10.65
CA LEU A 210 -4.05 -6.18 -9.97
C LEU A 210 -3.95 -7.69 -10.25
N ILE A 211 -5.09 -8.37 -10.39
CA ILE A 211 -5.14 -9.80 -10.70
C ILE A 211 -4.76 -10.05 -12.17
N GLU A 212 -5.18 -9.17 -13.09
CA GLU A 212 -4.97 -9.32 -14.53
C GLU A 212 -3.57 -8.86 -14.98
N ASP A 213 -3.18 -7.63 -14.59
CA ASP A 213 -1.98 -6.95 -15.08
C ASP A 213 -0.77 -7.17 -14.15
N GLY A 214 -1.00 -7.42 -12.86
CA GLY A 214 0.06 -7.54 -11.86
C GLY A 214 0.65 -6.19 -11.43
N VAL A 215 1.91 -6.21 -10.98
CA VAL A 215 2.61 -5.04 -10.41
C VAL A 215 3.67 -4.43 -11.33
N ASP A 216 4.01 -5.12 -12.42
CA ASP A 216 5.13 -4.77 -13.30
C ASP A 216 4.71 -3.89 -14.49
N GLU A 217 3.41 -3.59 -14.62
CA GLU A 217 2.90 -2.74 -15.70
C GLU A 217 2.92 -1.26 -15.29
N PRO A 218 3.74 -0.41 -15.94
CA PRO A 218 3.78 1.02 -15.63
C PRO A 218 2.50 1.78 -16.00
N ASN A 219 1.66 1.25 -16.90
CA ASN A 219 0.40 1.86 -17.29
C ASN A 219 -0.79 0.97 -16.92
N ILE A 220 -1.25 1.09 -15.67
CA ILE A 220 -2.42 0.35 -15.18
C ILE A 220 -3.68 0.85 -15.92
N GLU A 221 -4.27 0.02 -16.77
CA GLU A 221 -5.43 0.38 -17.57
C GLU A 221 -6.72 0.16 -16.77
N LEU A 222 -7.28 1.24 -16.23
CA LEU A 222 -8.51 1.18 -15.45
C LEU A 222 -9.73 1.52 -16.31
N VAL A 223 -10.56 0.51 -16.61
CA VAL A 223 -11.82 0.68 -17.32
C VAL A 223 -12.91 1.19 -16.37
N ILE A 224 -12.95 2.51 -16.16
CA ILE A 224 -13.93 3.14 -15.28
C ILE A 224 -15.28 3.35 -16.01
N PRO A 225 -16.39 2.84 -15.47
CA PRO A 225 -17.74 3.06 -16.00
C PRO A 225 -18.07 4.54 -16.17
N ALA A 226 -18.76 4.89 -17.26
CA ALA A 226 -19.01 6.27 -17.66
C ALA A 226 -19.77 7.09 -16.60
N ASP A 227 -20.64 6.43 -15.84
CA ASP A 227 -21.42 7.02 -14.75
C ASP A 227 -20.57 7.39 -13.52
N LEU A 228 -19.39 6.79 -13.34
CA LEU A 228 -18.47 7.11 -12.24
C LEU A 228 -17.45 8.20 -12.61
N GLN A 229 -17.21 8.42 -13.91
CA GLN A 229 -16.12 9.27 -14.42
C GLN A 229 -16.17 10.70 -13.87
N THR A 230 -17.36 11.32 -13.82
CA THR A 230 -17.49 12.71 -13.37
C THR A 230 -17.14 12.86 -11.89
N ALA A 231 -17.72 12.03 -11.02
CA ALA A 231 -17.47 12.09 -9.59
C ALA A 231 -16.02 11.70 -9.25
N LEU A 232 -15.48 10.68 -9.92
CA LEU A 232 -14.06 10.32 -9.81
C LEU A 232 -13.16 11.48 -10.22
N GLY A 233 -13.46 12.19 -11.31
CA GLY A 233 -12.70 13.36 -11.74
C GLY A 233 -12.67 14.46 -10.68
N VAL A 234 -13.81 14.78 -10.06
CA VAL A 234 -13.89 15.76 -8.97
C VAL A 234 -13.03 15.33 -7.77
N ALA A 235 -13.13 14.06 -7.37
CA ALA A 235 -12.34 13.53 -6.26
C ALA A 235 -10.83 13.56 -6.55
N VAL A 236 -10.42 13.19 -7.77
CA VAL A 236 -9.02 13.21 -8.22
C VAL A 236 -8.47 14.64 -8.27
N ASP A 237 -9.24 15.61 -8.77
CA ASP A 237 -8.84 17.01 -8.80
C ASP A 237 -8.64 17.56 -7.37
N SER A 238 -9.57 17.26 -6.46
CA SER A 238 -9.45 17.64 -5.05
C SER A 238 -8.22 16.98 -4.39
N PHE A 239 -8.10 15.66 -4.53
CA PHE A 239 -6.99 14.87 -3.96
C PHE A 239 -5.64 15.36 -4.46
N SER A 240 -5.47 15.50 -5.79
CA SER A 240 -4.21 15.93 -6.41
C SER A 240 -3.81 17.36 -6.08
N SER A 241 -4.78 18.23 -5.78
CA SER A 241 -4.51 19.60 -5.32
C SER A 241 -3.98 19.64 -3.89
N SER A 242 -4.30 18.63 -3.08
CA SER A 242 -3.99 18.59 -1.65
C SER A 242 -2.69 17.86 -1.33
N LEU A 243 -2.24 16.98 -2.23
CA LEU A 243 -1.17 16.04 -1.97
C LEU A 243 -0.23 15.89 -3.17
N PRO A 244 1.10 15.83 -2.95
CA PRO A 244 2.03 15.52 -4.03
C PRO A 244 1.84 14.08 -4.52
N PRO A 245 2.37 13.72 -5.70
CA PRO A 245 2.44 12.32 -6.15
C PRO A 245 3.18 11.44 -5.14
N ILE A 246 2.80 10.15 -5.07
CA ILE A 246 3.29 9.19 -4.06
C ILE A 246 4.83 9.13 -3.98
N ASN A 247 5.52 9.12 -5.14
CA ASN A 247 6.99 9.08 -5.24
C ASN A 247 7.69 10.41 -4.88
N ARG A 248 6.93 11.45 -4.54
CA ARG A 248 7.42 12.77 -4.13
C ARG A 248 6.86 13.20 -2.77
N ASP A 249 6.10 12.34 -2.09
CA ASP A 249 5.52 12.64 -0.80
C ASP A 249 6.46 12.23 0.33
N PRO A 250 7.09 13.19 1.04
CA PRO A 250 7.99 12.85 2.14
C PRO A 250 7.26 12.23 3.34
N SER A 251 5.93 12.39 3.45
CA SER A 251 5.16 11.80 4.54
C SER A 251 5.02 10.28 4.44
N LEU A 252 5.36 9.70 3.28
CA LEU A 252 5.34 8.26 3.04
C LEU A 252 6.68 7.58 3.31
N VAL A 253 7.72 8.34 3.63
CA VAL A 253 9.02 7.80 4.04
C VAL A 253 8.92 7.34 5.49
N THR A 254 9.26 6.08 5.73
CA THR A 254 9.21 5.44 7.06
C THR A 254 10.52 4.72 7.34
N ASP A 255 10.95 4.72 8.60
CA ASP A 255 12.11 3.99 9.13
C ASP A 255 11.68 2.86 10.07
N ALA A 256 10.38 2.52 10.09
CA ALA A 256 9.82 1.43 10.88
C ALA A 256 10.46 0.09 10.48
N ALA A 257 10.95 -0.63 11.48
CA ALA A 257 11.53 -1.96 11.30
C ALA A 257 10.55 -3.03 11.79
N ILE A 258 10.33 -4.05 10.96
CA ILE A 258 9.43 -5.18 11.23
C ILE A 258 10.13 -6.54 10.99
N PRO A 259 11.33 -6.77 11.56
CA PRO A 259 12.15 -7.93 11.23
C PRO A 259 11.49 -9.29 11.51
N ILE A 260 10.60 -9.40 12.51
CA ILE A 260 9.88 -10.65 12.80
C ILE A 260 8.82 -10.86 11.71
N THR A 261 8.11 -9.79 11.32
CA THR A 261 7.14 -9.82 10.22
C THR A 261 7.82 -10.18 8.91
N ASP A 262 8.99 -9.61 8.60
CA ASP A 262 9.75 -9.94 7.38
C ASP A 262 10.05 -11.44 7.30
N VAL A 263 10.56 -12.03 8.38
CA VAL A 263 10.82 -13.48 8.46
C VAL A 263 9.52 -14.28 8.30
N TYR A 264 8.45 -13.86 8.99
CA TYR A 264 7.16 -14.54 8.89
C TYR A 264 6.62 -14.54 7.47
N LEU A 265 6.67 -13.41 6.77
CA LEU A 265 6.20 -13.28 5.40
C LEU A 265 6.98 -14.19 4.44
N ILE A 266 8.30 -14.28 4.60
CA ILE A 266 9.15 -15.19 3.82
C ILE A 266 8.78 -16.65 4.06
N GLU A 267 8.53 -17.03 5.30
CA GLU A 267 8.31 -18.43 5.69
C GLU A 267 6.87 -18.90 5.43
N ASN A 268 5.89 -18.00 5.49
CA ASN A 268 4.47 -18.37 5.54
C ASN A 268 3.65 -17.85 4.35
N CYS A 269 4.06 -16.75 3.70
CA CYS A 269 3.27 -16.14 2.64
C CYS A 269 3.72 -16.59 1.23
N PRO A 270 2.78 -16.86 0.31
CA PRO A 270 3.09 -17.39 -1.04
C PRO A 270 3.96 -16.48 -1.91
N ASP A 271 4.04 -15.20 -1.58
CA ASP A 271 4.80 -14.14 -2.26
C ASP A 271 6.14 -13.81 -1.59
N GLN A 272 6.51 -14.58 -0.56
CA GLN A 272 7.69 -14.33 0.30
C GLN A 272 7.72 -12.93 0.92
N GLY A 273 6.57 -12.25 0.99
CA GLY A 273 6.53 -10.86 1.46
C GLY A 273 7.15 -9.84 0.51
N THR A 274 7.47 -10.21 -0.73
CA THR A 274 8.32 -9.36 -1.59
C THR A 274 7.57 -8.11 -2.04
N LEU A 275 7.84 -7.00 -1.36
CA LEU A 275 7.63 -5.66 -1.89
C LEU A 275 8.76 -5.33 -2.85
N GLY A 276 8.57 -5.54 -4.15
CA GLY A 276 9.53 -5.16 -5.19
C GLY A 276 9.89 -3.68 -5.03
N GLY A 277 11.01 -3.38 -4.38
CA GLY A 277 11.43 -2.02 -4.03
C GLY A 277 12.06 -1.83 -2.65
N ASN A 278 11.88 -2.78 -1.70
CA ASN A 278 12.53 -2.72 -0.38
C ASN A 278 13.81 -3.60 -0.28
N ASP A 279 14.25 -4.21 -1.37
CA ASP A 279 15.54 -4.88 -1.40
C ASP A 279 16.64 -3.85 -1.10
N ILE A 280 17.36 -4.06 0.00
CA ILE A 280 18.63 -3.37 0.23
C ILE A 280 19.54 -3.79 -0.93
N ILE A 281 19.79 -2.88 -1.86
CA ILE A 281 20.90 -3.03 -2.80
C ILE A 281 22.17 -2.88 -1.96
N ASP A 282 22.74 -3.99 -1.51
CA ASP A 282 24.13 -4.00 -1.08
C ASP A 282 24.96 -3.45 -2.24
N GLN A 283 25.41 -2.19 -2.12
CA GLN A 283 26.30 -1.62 -3.11
C GLN A 283 27.63 -2.40 -3.05
N PRO A 284 28.17 -2.82 -4.21
CA PRO A 284 29.43 -3.56 -4.27
C PRO A 284 30.63 -2.74 -3.77
#